data_AF-A0A523SQB8-F1
#
_entry.id   AF-A0A523SQB8-F1
#
_cell.length_a   1.000
_cell.length_b   1.000
_cell.length_c   1.000
_cell.angle_alpha   90.00
_cell.angle_beta   90.00
_cell.angle_gamma   90.00
#
_symmetry.space_group_name_H-M   'P 1'
#
loop_
_entity.id
_entity.type
_entity.pdbx_description
1 polymer ?
#
loop_
_entity_poly.entity_id
_entity_poly.type
_entity_poly.pdbx_seq_one_letter_code
_entity_poly.pdbx_strand_id
1 'polypeptide(L)'
;MTAKFKVGKMSKEDYEKFLKKADEFCEMMRQSLNKKKWNAAGLNAIHTGISANDAVLTFYFGLRSISPKHDDAVKLLISMM
;
A
#
# COMPACT_ATOMS: atom_id res chain seq x y z
N MET A 1 11.69 2.52 -16.82
CA MET A 1 10.67 1.48 -17.10
C MET A 1 9.37 1.73 -16.31
N THR A 2 8.73 2.88 -16.47
CA THR A 2 7.46 3.22 -15.77
C THR A 2 6.26 3.33 -16.72
N ALA A 3 6.48 3.31 -18.04
CA ALA A 3 5.44 3.55 -19.06
C ALA A 3 4.25 2.55 -19.03
N LYS A 4 4.37 1.44 -18.29
CA LYS A 4 3.34 0.40 -18.16
C LYS A 4 2.40 0.61 -16.96
N PHE A 5 2.79 1.41 -15.96
CA PHE A 5 2.03 1.56 -14.72
C PHE A 5 1.46 2.97 -14.60
N LYS A 6 0.21 3.07 -14.15
CA LYS A 6 -0.40 4.35 -13.82
C LYS A 6 0.16 4.82 -12.48
N VAL A 7 1.14 5.74 -12.53
CA VAL A 7 1.84 6.25 -11.35
C VAL A 7 1.44 7.69 -11.01
N GLY A 8 1.39 7.99 -9.71
CA GLY A 8 1.30 9.36 -9.20
C GLY A 8 2.67 9.78 -8.63
N LYS A 9 3.10 11.02 -8.91
CA LYS A 9 4.26 11.62 -8.24
C LYS A 9 3.88 12.04 -6.82
N MET A 10 4.77 11.81 -5.87
CA MET A 10 4.60 12.12 -4.46
C MET A 10 5.85 12.83 -3.93
N SER A 11 5.69 13.64 -2.89
CA SER A 11 6.84 14.09 -2.10
C SER A 11 7.40 12.91 -1.33
N LYS A 12 8.72 12.80 -1.17
CA LYS A 12 9.29 11.66 -0.42
C LYS A 12 8.82 11.62 1.03
N GLU A 13 8.53 12.79 1.60
CA GLU A 13 8.00 13.01 2.95
C GLU A 13 6.57 12.50 3.11
N ASP A 14 5.81 12.34 2.02
CA ASP A 14 4.46 11.79 2.06
C ASP A 14 4.43 10.30 2.47
N TYR A 15 5.58 9.63 2.52
CA TYR A 15 5.68 8.22 2.94
C TYR A 15 5.10 8.00 4.35
N GLU A 16 5.23 8.97 5.26
CA GLU A 16 4.73 8.88 6.64
C GLU A 16 3.22 8.69 6.68
N LYS A 17 2.50 9.32 5.75
CA LYS A 17 1.04 9.20 5.64
C LYS A 17 0.64 7.79 5.25
N PHE A 18 1.39 7.16 4.35
CA PHE A 18 1.14 5.78 3.92
C PHE A 18 1.55 4.77 4.97
N LEU A 19 2.65 5.02 5.68
CA LEU A 19 3.10 4.19 6.79
C LEU A 19 2.06 4.18 7.92
N LYS A 20 1.61 5.36 8.35
CA LYS A 20 0.53 5.49 9.34
C LYS A 20 -0.73 4.73 8.92
N LYS A 21 -1.12 4.85 7.65
CA LYS A 21 -2.28 4.14 7.10
C LYS A 21 -2.08 2.61 7.13
N ALA A 22 -0.87 2.13 6.84
CA ALA A 22 -0.55 0.71 6.92
C ALA A 22 -0.70 0.19 8.36
N ASP A 23 -0.25 0.96 9.34
CA ASP A 23 -0.36 0.63 10.76
C ASP A 23 -1.82 0.57 11.22
N GLU A 24 -2.63 1.57 10.89
CA GLU A 24 -4.07 1.62 11.22
C GLU A 24 -4.83 0.42 10.63
N PHE A 25 -4.56 0.07 9.37
CA PHE A 25 -5.14 -1.13 8.77
C PHE A 25 -4.63 -2.42 9.41
N CYS A 26 -3.35 -2.48 9.79
CA CYS A 26 -2.78 -3.67 10.44
C CYS A 26 -3.44 -3.90 11.81
N GLU A 27 -3.67 -2.83 12.56
CA GLU A 27 -4.42 -2.88 13.82
C GLU A 27 -5.84 -3.40 13.59
N MET A 28 -6.56 -2.84 12.61
CA MET A 28 -7.93 -3.26 12.29
C MET A 28 -8.02 -4.69 11.76
N MET A 29 -7.02 -5.14 11.00
CA MET A 29 -6.88 -6.53 10.57
C MET A 29 -6.81 -7.45 11.79
N ARG A 30 -5.91 -7.17 12.74
CA ARG A 30 -5.73 -7.97 13.96
C ARG A 30 -6.99 -7.99 14.82
N GLN A 31 -7.61 -6.85 15.05
CA GLN A 31 -8.85 -6.76 15.82
C GLN A 31 -10.00 -7.52 15.15
N SER A 32 -10.13 -7.41 13.83
CA SER A 32 -11.17 -8.11 13.05
C SER A 32 -10.95 -9.62 13.06
N LEU A 33 -9.70 -10.07 12.95
CA LEU A 33 -9.32 -11.46 13.02
C LEU A 33 -9.72 -12.07 14.38
N ASN A 34 -9.37 -11.41 15.48
CA ASN A 34 -9.74 -11.84 16.83
C ASN A 34 -11.25 -11.93 17.04
N LYS A 35 -12.01 -11.05 16.38
CA LYS A 35 -13.49 -11.02 16.41
C LYS A 35 -14.14 -11.96 15.38
N LYS A 36 -13.36 -12.80 14.68
CA LYS A 36 -13.83 -13.70 13.60
C LYS A 36 -14.58 -12.97 12.47
N LYS A 37 -14.29 -11.69 12.26
CA LYS A 37 -14.83 -10.88 11.16
C LYS A 37 -13.97 -11.05 9.92
N TRP A 38 -14.05 -12.22 9.28
CA TRP A 38 -13.10 -12.65 8.23
C TRP A 38 -13.00 -11.69 7.04
N ASN A 39 -14.13 -11.20 6.53
CA ASN A 39 -14.14 -10.24 5.41
C ASN A 39 -13.43 -8.94 5.78
N ALA A 40 -13.69 -8.42 6.99
CA ALA A 40 -13.02 -7.22 7.48
C ALA A 40 -11.52 -7.48 7.70
N ALA A 41 -11.15 -8.64 8.25
CA ALA A 41 -9.74 -9.00 8.42
C ALA A 41 -9.00 -9.06 7.06
N GLY A 42 -9.59 -9.71 6.06
CA GLY A 42 -9.01 -9.83 4.72
C GLY A 42 -8.87 -8.49 4.01
N LEU A 43 -9.92 -7.65 4.03
CA LEU A 43 -9.88 -6.33 3.41
C LEU A 43 -8.83 -5.42 4.07
N ASN A 44 -8.77 -5.42 5.40
CA ASN A 44 -7.74 -4.65 6.11
C ASN A 44 -6.33 -5.17 5.80
N ALA A 45 -6.12 -6.49 5.72
CA ALA A 45 -4.82 -7.07 5.36
C ALA A 45 -4.32 -6.61 3.97
N ILE A 46 -5.21 -6.63 2.96
CA ILE A 46 -4.89 -6.15 1.61
C ILE A 46 -4.48 -4.68 1.66
N HIS A 47 -5.25 -3.85 2.37
CA HIS A 47 -4.96 -2.42 2.47
C HIS A 47 -3.73 -2.09 3.31
N THR A 48 -3.36 -2.91 4.30
CA THR A 48 -2.06 -2.85 4.96
C THR A 48 -0.93 -3.04 3.95
N GLY A 49 -1.00 -4.11 3.14
CA GLY A 49 0.04 -4.42 2.16
C GLY A 49 0.21 -3.32 1.10
N ILE A 50 -0.90 -2.82 0.55
CA ILE A 50 -0.87 -1.72 -0.43
C ILE A 50 -0.30 -0.44 0.20
N SER A 51 -0.71 -0.08 1.42
CA SER A 51 -0.24 1.16 2.05
C SER A 51 1.24 1.07 2.43
N ALA A 52 1.72 -0.08 2.90
CA ALA A 52 3.14 -0.31 3.14
C ALA A 52 3.96 -0.22 1.84
N ASN A 53 3.46 -0.81 0.75
CA ASN A 53 4.06 -0.71 -0.57
C ASN A 53 4.15 0.75 -1.06
N ASP A 54 3.08 1.52 -0.91
CA ASP A 54 3.05 2.94 -1.26
C ASP A 54 4.03 3.76 -0.41
N ALA A 55 4.21 3.42 0.87
CA ALA A 55 5.22 4.05 1.73
C ALA A 55 6.64 3.82 1.21
N VAL A 56 6.99 2.56 0.89
CA VAL A 56 8.30 2.19 0.34
C VAL A 56 8.55 2.91 -0.98
N LEU A 57 7.60 2.85 -1.92
CA LEU A 57 7.74 3.50 -3.22
C LEU A 57 7.87 5.03 -3.10
N THR A 58 7.10 5.64 -2.20
CA THR A 58 7.14 7.08 -1.97
C THR A 58 8.49 7.49 -1.39
N PHE A 59 8.98 6.79 -0.37
CA PHE A 59 10.24 7.10 0.30
C PHE A 59 11.45 6.99 -0.64
N TYR A 60 11.57 5.88 -1.37
CA TYR A 60 12.75 5.65 -2.22
C TYR A 60 12.64 6.39 -3.56
N PHE A 61 11.47 6.40 -4.17
CA PHE A 61 11.31 6.78 -5.59
C PHE A 61 10.38 7.99 -5.81
N GLY A 62 9.74 8.54 -4.77
CA GLY A 62 8.85 9.70 -4.90
C GLY A 62 7.61 9.42 -5.75
N LEU A 63 7.11 8.18 -5.72
CA LEU A 63 5.99 7.75 -6.54
C LEU A 63 5.13 6.70 -5.83
N ARG A 64 3.91 6.51 -6.33
CA ARG A 64 3.03 5.40 -5.92
C ARG A 64 2.17 4.94 -7.09
N SER A 65 1.53 3.78 -6.95
CA SER A 65 0.50 3.35 -7.91
C SER A 65 -0.79 4.15 -7.70
N ILE A 66 -1.41 4.59 -8.80
CA ILE A 66 -2.76 5.18 -8.81
C ILE A 66 -3.73 4.35 -9.67
N SER A 67 -3.35 3.11 -9.97
CA SER A 67 -4.21 2.14 -10.65
C SER A 67 -5.31 1.66 -9.70
N PRO A 68 -6.55 1.44 -10.17
CA PRO A 68 -7.58 0.77 -9.38
C PRO A 68 -7.28 -0.72 -9.16
N LYS A 69 -6.30 -1.30 -9.86
CA LYS A 69 -5.92 -2.70 -9.71
C LYS A 69 -4.87 -2.85 -8.62
N HIS A 70 -5.18 -3.62 -7.57
CA HIS A 70 -4.29 -3.80 -6.42
C HIS A 70 -2.94 -4.45 -6.78
N ASP A 71 -2.93 -5.37 -7.75
CA ASP A 71 -1.72 -6.06 -8.22
C ASP A 71 -0.73 -5.10 -8.90
N ASP A 72 -1.19 -4.00 -9.49
CA ASP A 72 -0.32 -3.01 -10.10
C ASP A 72 0.59 -2.31 -9.06
N ALA A 73 0.14 -2.18 -7.80
CA ALA A 73 0.96 -1.60 -6.73
C ALA A 73 2.21 -2.46 -6.45
N VAL A 74 2.02 -3.78 -6.35
CA VAL A 74 3.10 -4.74 -6.11
C VAL A 74 3.99 -4.89 -7.34
N LYS A 75 3.40 -4.97 -8.54
CA LYS A 75 4.16 -5.04 -9.80
C LYS A 75 5.04 -3.81 -10.01
N LEU A 76 4.56 -2.64 -9.62
CA LEU A 76 5.35 -1.40 -9.67
C LEU A 76 6.58 -1.52 -8.77
N LEU A 77 6.42 -1.95 -7.50
CA LEU A 77 7.57 -2.14 -6.60
C LEU A 77 8.57 -3.16 -7.16
N ILE A 78 8.09 -4.31 -7.65
CA ILE A 78 8.96 -5.32 -8.27
C ILE A 78 9.73 -4.74 -9.46
N SER A 79 9.13 -3.86 -10.26
CA SER A 79 9.80 -3.25 -11.41
C SER A 79 10.84 -2.16 -11.05
N MET A 80 10.90 -1.74 -9.79
CA MET A 80 11.86 -0.74 -9.28
C MET A 80 13.05 -1.38 -8.53
N MET A 81 13.04 -2.71 -8.35
CA MET A 81 14.15 -3.51 -7.81
C MET A 81 15.05 -4.00 -8.95
#